data_AF-A0A0D7BJ42-F1
#
_entry.id   AF-A0A0D7BJ42-F1
#
_cell.length_a   1.000
_cell.length_b   1.000
_cell.length_c   1.000
_cell.angle_alpha   90.00
_cell.angle_beta   90.00
_cell.angle_gamma   90.00
#
_symmetry.space_group_name_H-M   'P 1'
#
loop_
_entity.id
_entity.type
_entity.pdbx_description
1 polymer ?
#
loop_
_entity_poly.entity_id
_entity_poly.type
_entity_poly.pdbx_seq_one_letter_code
_entity_poly.pdbx_strand_id
1 'polypeptide(L)'
;MSPAYPPIPKFYKWKGKLVCGSLELDEVAVQDVKGGPSPCIALATALPSTQSTLAFSSFQTGTDVRARLVQAGVSKEKRYRIANIDSPTASPALLTLSRYMQKQGLVLIAPVTAEASDKVVAFFVVFPKTLSYMRSLVTISNSEIQTSIHLLLGLFEISEPVPIPSTVHTPAPLQFYNPFPSKSTDVNLQYALRILKLPKELHTFLASKPRSYCVWRDSTKNAHANGKKNIAVADMEFETRLLHEMLKNYEGENKGFYTDTEIVFVHVSALKTIHEIKSFAERMWKRVVGAFITYGRHASVPEEMWGFRSVFEKGGRVTCTPKAFLENPKALLTLLEDIGKHQHWSVNLQPEMLGALVRMFHQREDPLWMLEKGTFALACIFDLITKHNAKFENTPPVDNKTKSFRFFQGQLALAKGSCLDINPLVEEALQVYDAKYANMPNDKKYEAVVADIKKDMRSAQLHPVLGAQYRRFIVLASEEETKDLDSKDASNQPVSHPTYFVVYPHAIVS
;
A
#
# COMPACT_ATOMS: atom_id res chain seq x y z
N MET A 1 19.34 51.76 -26.78
CA MET A 1 19.83 51.98 -25.42
C MET A 1 19.14 50.96 -24.51
N SER A 2 19.86 49.92 -24.06
CA SER A 2 19.29 48.99 -23.09
C SER A 2 19.09 49.72 -21.75
N PRO A 3 17.93 49.60 -21.09
CA PRO A 3 17.71 50.24 -19.80
C PRO A 3 18.75 49.74 -18.80
N ALA A 4 19.47 50.65 -18.17
CA ALA A 4 20.42 50.33 -17.12
C ALA A 4 19.63 49.75 -15.94
N TYR A 5 19.87 48.49 -15.59
CA TYR A 5 19.25 47.88 -14.42
C TYR A 5 19.70 48.63 -13.15
N PRO A 6 18.78 48.98 -12.24
CA PRO A 6 19.15 49.66 -11.01
C PRO A 6 20.13 48.79 -10.20
N PRO A 7 21.13 49.39 -9.54
CA PRO A 7 22.10 48.66 -8.73
C PRO A 7 21.38 47.85 -7.65
N ILE A 8 21.63 46.54 -7.61
CA ILE A 8 21.04 45.63 -6.62
C ILE A 8 21.48 46.08 -5.22
N PRO A 9 20.54 46.43 -4.31
CA PRO A 9 20.88 46.81 -2.94
C PRO A 9 21.70 45.71 -2.27
N LYS A 10 22.79 46.09 -1.57
CA LYS A 10 23.67 45.13 -0.85
C LYS A 10 22.92 44.30 0.21
N PHE A 11 21.76 44.76 0.66
CA PHE A 11 20.90 44.06 1.61
C PHE A 11 19.47 44.06 1.08
N TYR A 12 18.94 42.87 0.83
CA TYR A 12 17.54 42.72 0.47
C TYR A 12 16.68 42.84 1.73
N LYS A 13 15.66 43.70 1.67
CA LYS A 13 14.63 43.84 2.70
C LYS A 13 13.27 43.71 2.04
N TRP A 14 12.51 42.70 2.44
CA TRP A 14 11.13 42.51 2.04
C TRP A 14 10.20 42.97 3.16
N LYS A 15 9.02 43.49 2.79
CA LYS A 15 7.94 43.83 3.71
C LYS A 15 6.64 43.29 3.16
N GLY A 16 5.84 42.66 4.02
CA GLY A 16 4.55 42.14 3.64
C GLY A 16 3.88 41.37 4.77
N LYS A 17 2.72 40.78 4.50
CA LYS A 17 1.95 40.04 5.49
C LYS A 17 2.41 38.59 5.58
N LEU A 18 2.50 38.07 6.80
CA LEU A 18 2.70 36.64 7.05
C LEU A 18 1.34 35.98 7.30
N VAL A 19 0.98 34.96 6.51
CA VAL A 19 -0.31 34.27 6.62
C VAL A 19 -0.09 32.77 6.81
N CYS A 20 -0.81 32.13 7.73
CA CYS A 20 -0.78 30.68 7.92
C CYS A 20 -2.21 30.10 7.99
N GLY A 21 -2.64 29.42 6.93
CA GLY A 21 -4.03 28.96 6.81
C GLY A 21 -5.00 30.15 6.86
N SER A 22 -5.95 30.12 7.79
CA SER A 22 -6.88 31.23 8.04
C SER A 22 -6.34 32.26 9.04
N LEU A 23 -5.14 32.05 9.61
CA LEU A 23 -4.53 32.96 10.55
C LEU A 23 -3.74 34.02 9.79
N GLU A 24 -4.34 35.20 9.62
CA GLU A 24 -3.58 36.40 9.29
C GLU A 24 -2.80 36.83 10.53
N LEU A 25 -1.48 36.92 10.41
CA LEU A 25 -0.64 37.42 11.48
C LEU A 25 -0.51 38.94 11.33
N ASP A 26 0.72 39.43 11.15
CA ASP A 26 1.03 40.86 11.04
C ASP A 26 1.87 41.15 9.80
N GLU A 27 2.02 42.44 9.51
CA GLU A 27 3.07 42.91 8.61
C GLU A 27 4.44 42.60 9.22
N VAL A 28 5.31 41.96 8.45
CA VAL A 28 6.66 41.58 8.85
C VAL A 28 7.68 42.14 7.87
N ALA A 29 8.85 42.47 8.40
CA ALA A 29 10.03 42.77 7.63
C ALA A 29 10.96 41.56 7.62
N VAL A 30 11.33 41.09 6.43
CA VAL A 30 12.29 40.01 6.23
C VAL A 30 13.61 40.64 5.76
N GLN A 31 14.67 40.46 6.54
CA GLN A 31 15.99 41.01 6.24
C GLN A 31 17.03 39.91 6.15
N ASP A 32 17.74 39.83 5.02
CA ASP A 32 18.79 38.82 4.79
C ASP A 32 19.89 38.94 5.86
N VAL A 33 20.28 37.81 6.47
CA VAL A 33 21.40 37.72 7.39
C VAL A 33 22.67 37.63 6.56
N LYS A 34 23.65 38.51 6.82
CA LYS A 34 24.94 38.53 6.09
C LYS A 34 25.57 37.14 6.04
N GLY A 35 26.14 36.76 4.89
CA GLY A 35 27.06 35.62 4.82
C GLY A 35 26.45 34.31 4.33
N GLY A 36 25.33 34.36 3.61
CA GLY A 36 24.82 33.19 2.91
C GLY A 36 25.91 32.56 2.01
N PRO A 37 26.12 31.24 2.07
CA PRO A 37 27.01 30.52 1.17
C PRO A 37 26.62 30.76 -0.30
N SER A 38 27.58 31.23 -1.10
CA SER A 38 27.44 31.30 -2.57
C SER A 38 27.85 29.94 -3.15
N PRO A 39 27.09 29.33 -4.08
CA PRO A 39 25.87 29.84 -4.74
C PRO A 39 24.57 29.31 -4.10
N CYS A 40 23.64 30.21 -3.76
CA CYS A 40 22.27 29.88 -3.34
C CYS A 40 21.31 30.92 -3.93
N ILE A 41 20.10 30.50 -4.32
CA ILE A 41 19.02 31.39 -4.80
C ILE A 41 18.94 32.65 -3.93
N ALA A 42 18.94 33.82 -4.58
CA ALA A 42 18.82 35.09 -3.88
C ALA A 42 17.42 35.23 -3.27
N LEU A 43 17.34 35.74 -2.05
CA LEU A 43 16.05 35.96 -1.39
C LEU A 43 15.15 36.91 -2.21
N ALA A 44 15.73 37.89 -2.91
CA ALA A 44 15.01 38.79 -3.80
C ALA A 44 14.36 38.08 -5.01
N THR A 45 14.93 36.96 -5.46
CA THR A 45 14.38 36.14 -6.53
C THR A 45 13.27 35.24 -6.01
N ALA A 46 13.46 34.64 -4.82
CA ALA A 46 12.48 33.74 -4.22
C ALA A 46 11.27 34.47 -3.60
N LEU A 47 11.46 35.72 -3.18
CA LEU A 47 10.46 36.55 -2.52
C LEU A 47 10.47 37.96 -3.13
N PRO A 48 9.93 38.15 -4.34
CA PRO A 48 10.00 39.44 -5.05
C PRO A 48 9.23 40.54 -4.31
N SER A 49 9.62 41.80 -4.52
CA SER A 49 8.96 42.96 -3.89
C SER A 49 7.50 43.15 -4.34
N THR A 50 7.10 42.56 -5.46
CA THR A 50 5.71 42.53 -5.94
C THR A 50 4.82 41.61 -5.10
N GLN A 51 5.40 40.64 -4.39
CA GLN A 51 4.67 39.75 -3.50
C GLN A 51 4.43 40.44 -2.16
N SER A 52 3.20 40.80 -1.84
CA SER A 52 2.82 41.46 -0.58
C SER A 52 2.52 40.50 0.57
N THR A 53 2.39 39.20 0.28
CA THR A 53 1.98 38.18 1.25
C THR A 53 2.85 36.93 1.14
N LEU A 54 3.39 36.49 2.26
CA LEU A 54 4.06 35.20 2.41
C LEU A 54 3.10 34.22 3.11
N ALA A 55 2.48 33.34 2.33
CA ALA A 55 1.44 32.43 2.79
C ALA A 55 1.96 31.00 3.03
N PHE A 56 1.53 30.41 4.14
CA PHE A 56 1.80 29.04 4.54
C PHE A 56 0.48 28.28 4.69
N SER A 57 0.44 27.02 4.29
CA SER A 57 -0.80 26.24 4.35
C SER A 57 -1.10 25.68 5.75
N SER A 58 -0.06 25.33 6.51
CA SER A 58 -0.20 24.64 7.80
C SER A 58 1.09 24.66 8.63
N PHE A 59 0.95 24.41 9.93
CA PHE A 59 2.06 24.05 10.80
C PHE A 59 2.51 22.61 10.54
N GLN A 60 3.82 22.39 10.54
CA GLN A 60 4.45 21.08 10.38
C GLN A 60 5.39 20.83 11.55
N THR A 61 5.60 19.57 11.93
CA THR A 61 6.62 19.27 12.95
C THR A 61 8.02 19.46 12.36
N GLY A 62 8.89 20.14 13.08
CA GLY A 62 10.20 20.49 12.56
C GLY A 62 11.11 19.27 12.33
N THR A 63 10.91 18.15 13.04
CA THR A 63 11.62 16.88 12.75
C THR A 63 11.24 16.32 11.38
N ASP A 64 9.96 16.40 11.01
CA ASP A 64 9.44 15.91 9.73
C ASP A 64 9.94 16.79 8.59
N VAL A 65 9.90 18.12 8.78
CA VAL A 65 10.46 19.08 7.82
C VAL A 65 11.96 18.86 7.65
N ARG A 66 12.72 18.69 8.74
CA ARG A 66 14.14 18.36 8.67
C ARG A 66 14.41 17.10 7.85
N ALA A 67 13.66 16.03 8.08
CA ALA A 67 13.82 14.79 7.32
C ALA A 67 13.54 15.00 5.82
N ARG A 68 12.48 15.74 5.48
CA ARG A 68 12.14 16.08 4.09
C ARG A 68 13.21 16.91 3.41
N LEU A 69 13.77 17.91 4.10
CA LEU A 69 14.85 18.73 3.55
C LEU A 69 16.08 17.86 3.26
N VAL A 70 16.48 17.00 4.18
CA VAL A 70 17.61 16.07 3.98
C VAL A 70 17.35 15.12 2.81
N GLN A 71 16.14 14.58 2.69
CA GLN A 71 15.74 13.73 1.55
C GLN A 71 15.74 14.48 0.23
N ALA A 72 15.37 15.76 0.23
CA ALA A 72 15.41 16.63 -0.95
C ALA A 72 16.83 17.09 -1.33
N GLY A 73 17.87 16.50 -0.72
CA GLY A 73 19.26 16.83 -1.02
C GLY A 73 19.73 18.15 -0.41
N VAL A 74 18.98 18.73 0.53
CA VAL A 74 19.44 19.87 1.36
C VAL A 74 20.50 19.33 2.32
N SER A 75 21.71 19.13 1.78
CA SER A 75 22.87 18.60 2.51
C SER A 75 23.62 19.74 3.21
N LYS A 76 24.63 19.37 4.01
CA LYS A 76 25.56 20.32 4.66
C LYS A 76 26.35 21.18 3.66
N GLU A 77 26.24 20.97 2.36
CA GLU A 77 26.84 21.77 1.28
C GLU A 77 26.29 23.20 1.16
N LYS A 78 25.62 23.70 2.21
CA LYS A 78 25.39 25.12 2.40
C LYS A 78 24.61 25.75 1.22
N ARG A 79 23.48 25.16 0.79
CA ARG A 79 22.55 25.84 -0.14
C ARG A 79 21.33 26.36 0.60
N TYR A 80 21.59 27.28 1.52
CA TYR A 80 20.53 27.95 2.25
C TYR A 80 20.84 29.44 2.45
N ARG A 81 19.78 30.24 2.58
CA ARG A 81 19.85 31.60 3.11
C ARG A 81 18.99 31.73 4.35
N ILE A 82 19.39 32.61 5.25
CA ILE A 82 18.65 32.88 6.47
C ILE A 82 18.32 34.35 6.51
N ALA A 83 17.07 34.65 6.81
CA ALA A 83 16.61 35.99 7.03
C ALA A 83 15.95 36.12 8.40
N ASN A 84 16.13 37.30 8.95
CA ASN A 84 15.53 37.78 10.17
C ASN A 84 14.08 38.17 9.89
N ILE A 85 13.12 37.61 10.62
CA ILE A 85 11.71 38.05 10.58
C ILE A 85 11.46 38.95 11.77
N ASP A 86 11.21 40.23 11.49
CA ASP A 86 10.90 41.23 12.50
C ASP A 86 9.53 41.85 12.24
N SER A 87 8.88 42.34 13.29
CA SER A 87 7.65 43.14 13.16
C SER A 87 8.02 44.61 13.30
N PRO A 88 7.78 45.47 12.29
CA PRO A 88 8.06 46.89 12.39
C PRO A 88 7.27 47.58 13.52
N THR A 89 6.15 46.97 13.97
CA THR A 89 5.31 47.46 15.06
C THR A 89 5.59 46.76 16.41
N ALA A 90 6.61 45.89 16.48
CA ALA A 90 6.92 45.06 17.64
C ALA A 90 5.71 44.24 18.14
N SER A 91 4.95 43.67 17.22
CA SER A 91 3.70 42.97 17.56
C SER A 91 3.93 41.78 18.50
N PRO A 92 3.16 41.68 19.61
CA PRO A 92 3.18 40.51 20.50
C PRO A 92 2.71 39.22 19.81
N ALA A 93 2.07 39.31 18.64
CA ALA A 93 1.62 38.15 17.87
C ALA A 93 2.79 37.27 17.41
N LEU A 94 3.88 37.86 16.89
CA LEU A 94 5.05 37.09 16.45
C LEU A 94 5.76 36.39 17.61
N LEU A 95 5.85 37.05 18.77
CA LEU A 95 6.40 36.45 19.98
C LEU A 95 5.54 35.27 20.45
N THR A 96 4.22 35.45 20.45
CA THR A 96 3.26 34.40 20.82
C THR A 96 3.35 33.21 19.87
N LEU A 97 3.42 33.46 18.56
CA LEU A 97 3.63 32.45 17.54
C LEU A 97 4.94 31.69 17.73
N SER A 98 6.05 32.40 17.97
CA SER A 98 7.36 31.78 18.22
C SER A 98 7.34 30.88 19.45
N ARG A 99 6.73 31.32 20.55
CA ARG A 99 6.57 30.51 21.77
C ARG A 99 5.71 29.28 21.53
N TYR A 100 4.60 29.43 20.80
CA TYR A 100 3.72 28.32 20.43
C TYR A 100 4.48 27.28 19.60
N MET A 101 5.16 27.73 18.53
CA MET A 101 5.96 26.87 17.66
C MET A 101 7.08 26.17 18.43
N GLN A 102 7.77 26.88 19.33
CA GLN A 102 8.82 26.29 20.15
C GLN A 102 8.27 25.21 21.08
N LYS A 103 7.16 25.50 21.78
CA LYS A 103 6.54 24.56 22.72
C LYS A 103 6.07 23.28 22.02
N GLN A 104 5.57 23.40 20.79
CA GLN A 104 5.01 22.29 20.03
C GLN A 104 6.01 21.64 19.05
N GLY A 105 7.25 22.15 18.94
CA GLY A 105 8.22 21.69 17.95
C GLY A 105 7.76 21.92 16.50
N LEU A 106 7.00 22.99 16.25
CA LEU A 106 6.39 23.28 14.95
C LEU A 106 7.23 24.29 14.14
N VAL A 107 7.08 24.20 12.81
CA VAL A 107 7.63 25.12 11.81
C VAL A 107 6.57 25.39 10.75
N LEU A 108 6.72 26.47 9.98
CA LEU A 108 5.93 26.71 8.76
C LEU A 108 6.80 26.38 7.55
N ILE A 109 6.22 25.79 6.50
CA ILE A 109 6.93 25.47 5.26
C ILE A 109 6.09 25.86 4.04
N ALA A 110 6.72 26.50 3.05
CA ALA A 110 6.11 26.83 1.77
C ALA A 110 7.08 26.51 0.62
N PRO A 111 6.62 25.90 -0.48
CA PRO A 111 7.46 25.66 -1.65
C PRO A 111 7.77 26.97 -2.39
N VAL A 112 8.96 27.05 -2.97
CA VAL A 112 9.37 28.11 -3.90
C VAL A 112 9.47 27.48 -5.28
N THR A 113 8.71 28.01 -6.23
CA THR A 113 8.58 27.47 -7.58
C THR A 113 9.33 28.34 -8.58
N ALA A 114 9.98 27.72 -9.57
CA ALA A 114 10.53 28.46 -10.70
C ALA A 114 9.40 28.80 -11.68
N GLU A 115 9.18 30.10 -11.93
CA GLU A 115 8.03 30.67 -12.67
C GLU A 115 7.68 29.95 -13.98
N ALA A 116 8.66 29.42 -14.70
CA ALA A 116 8.46 28.81 -16.01
C ALA A 116 8.20 27.28 -16.00
N SER A 117 8.28 26.59 -14.85
CA SER A 117 8.45 25.13 -14.87
C SER A 117 7.52 24.32 -13.97
N ASP A 118 6.65 24.93 -13.16
CA ASP A 118 5.84 24.22 -12.15
C ASP A 118 6.66 23.21 -11.32
N LYS A 119 7.93 23.54 -11.08
CA LYS A 119 8.85 22.75 -10.26
C LYS A 119 9.22 23.53 -9.02
N VAL A 120 9.22 22.83 -7.90
CA VAL A 120 9.75 23.31 -6.64
C VAL A 120 11.27 23.31 -6.74
N VAL A 121 11.89 24.46 -6.49
CA VAL A 121 13.36 24.64 -6.52
C VAL A 121 13.93 24.94 -5.14
N ALA A 122 13.10 25.39 -4.21
CA ALA A 122 13.49 25.61 -2.83
C ALA A 122 12.28 25.54 -1.88
N PHE A 123 12.54 25.63 -0.58
CA PHE A 123 11.51 25.75 0.45
C PHE A 123 11.79 26.95 1.35
N PHE A 124 10.77 27.76 1.59
CA PHE A 124 10.73 28.66 2.73
C PHE A 124 10.37 27.88 3.99
N VAL A 125 11.13 28.05 5.06
CA VAL A 125 10.84 27.46 6.37
C VAL A 125 10.94 28.54 7.44
N VAL A 126 9.84 28.79 8.14
CA VAL A 126 9.82 29.71 9.30
C VAL A 126 9.91 28.90 10.57
N PHE A 127 10.86 29.24 11.44
CA PHE A 127 11.06 28.53 12.71
C PHE A 127 11.56 29.45 13.84
N PRO A 128 11.28 29.11 15.13
CA PRO A 128 11.80 29.85 16.26
C PRO A 128 13.33 29.81 16.34
N LYS A 129 13.97 30.93 16.67
CA LYS A 129 15.44 30.99 16.84
C LYS A 129 15.98 30.07 17.95
N THR A 130 15.12 29.62 18.84
CA THR A 130 15.45 28.73 19.96
C THR A 130 15.38 27.25 19.58
N LEU A 131 14.90 26.91 18.38
CA LEU A 131 14.70 25.55 17.91
C LEU A 131 16.01 24.93 17.41
N SER A 132 16.77 24.30 18.32
CA SER A 132 18.15 23.86 18.11
C SER A 132 18.35 22.89 16.93
N TYR A 133 17.42 21.96 16.71
CA TYR A 133 17.54 20.99 15.62
C TYR A 133 17.35 21.63 14.23
N MET A 134 16.53 22.66 14.10
CA MET A 134 16.44 23.43 12.84
C MET A 134 17.69 24.28 12.66
N ARG A 135 18.20 24.87 13.74
CA ARG A 135 19.49 25.55 13.71
C ARG A 135 20.64 24.64 13.32
N SER A 136 20.60 23.35 13.66
CA SER A 136 21.65 22.42 13.22
C SER A 136 21.72 22.20 11.70
N LEU A 137 20.67 22.57 10.95
CA LEU A 137 20.66 22.55 9.48
C LEU A 137 21.40 23.76 8.89
N VAL A 138 21.64 24.80 9.68
CA VAL A 138 22.15 26.09 9.22
C VAL A 138 23.31 26.53 10.11
N THR A 139 24.47 26.75 9.49
CA THR A 139 25.62 27.35 10.17
C THR A 139 25.35 28.85 10.33
N ILE A 140 24.72 29.25 11.44
CA ILE A 140 24.51 30.65 11.82
C ILE A 140 25.18 30.90 13.16
N SER A 141 26.07 31.90 13.23
CA SER A 141 26.64 32.33 14.50
C SER A 141 25.60 33.09 15.33
N ASN A 142 25.67 32.99 16.66
CA ASN A 142 24.76 33.75 17.54
C ASN A 142 24.91 35.28 17.35
N SER A 143 26.08 35.75 16.89
CA SER A 143 26.34 37.17 16.62
C SER A 143 25.60 37.72 15.40
N GLU A 144 25.21 36.87 14.46
CA GLU A 144 24.52 37.28 13.22
C GLU A 144 22.99 37.42 13.41
N ILE A 145 22.44 36.81 14.46
CA ILE A 145 21.02 36.86 14.78
C ILE A 145 20.79 38.00 15.77
N GLN A 146 19.95 38.97 15.40
CA GLN A 146 19.61 40.07 16.31
C GLN A 146 18.90 39.52 17.56
N THR A 147 19.25 40.06 18.73
CA THR A 147 18.73 39.59 20.03
C THR A 147 17.23 39.78 20.17
N SER A 148 16.65 40.79 19.51
CA SER A 148 15.21 41.10 19.49
C SER A 148 14.37 40.14 18.65
N ILE A 149 14.97 39.33 17.78
CA ILE A 149 14.22 38.52 16.81
C ILE A 149 13.72 37.23 17.43
N HIS A 150 12.50 36.82 17.09
CA HIS A 150 11.89 35.59 17.61
C HIS A 150 11.75 34.47 16.56
N LEU A 151 11.71 34.82 15.27
CA LEU A 151 11.52 33.89 14.16
C LEU A 151 12.60 34.09 13.10
N LEU A 152 13.03 33.00 12.48
CA LEU A 152 13.94 32.98 11.35
C LEU A 152 13.21 32.44 10.13
N LEU A 153 13.50 33.00 8.95
CA LEU A 153 13.12 32.46 7.66
C LEU A 153 14.35 31.80 7.02
N GLY A 154 14.29 30.48 6.81
CA GLY A 154 15.27 29.77 5.99
C GLY A 154 14.76 29.56 4.57
N LEU A 155 15.55 29.91 3.57
CA LEU A 155 15.35 29.52 2.17
C LEU A 155 16.30 28.35 1.89
N PHE A 156 15.76 27.16 1.68
CA PHE A 156 16.53 25.93 1.47
C PHE A 156 16.38 25.44 0.03
N GLU A 157 17.46 25.52 -0.75
CA GLU A 157 17.47 25.07 -2.14
C GLU A 157 17.67 23.55 -2.22
N ILE A 158 16.89 22.89 -3.09
CA ILE A 158 16.94 21.43 -3.27
C ILE A 158 17.88 21.06 -4.42
N SER A 159 18.49 19.88 -4.36
CA SER A 159 19.50 19.47 -5.36
C SER A 159 18.90 19.28 -6.76
N GLU A 160 17.67 18.78 -6.82
CA GLU A 160 16.97 18.49 -8.07
C GLU A 160 15.55 19.06 -8.01
N PRO A 161 15.13 19.90 -8.97
CA PRO A 161 13.78 20.45 -9.01
C PRO A 161 12.72 19.35 -9.09
N VAL A 162 11.77 19.35 -8.16
CA VAL A 162 10.69 18.33 -8.09
C VAL A 162 9.41 18.92 -8.67
N PRO A 163 8.71 18.23 -9.58
CA PRO A 163 7.41 18.69 -10.08
C PRO A 163 6.43 18.91 -8.92
N ILE A 164 5.64 19.99 -8.98
CA ILE A 164 4.59 20.24 -8.00
C ILE A 164 3.62 19.05 -8.06
N PRO A 165 3.39 18.31 -6.95
CA PRO A 165 2.37 17.27 -6.94
C PRO A 165 1.05 17.87 -7.41
N SER A 166 0.41 17.27 -8.41
CA SER A 166 -0.82 17.78 -9.04
C SER A 166 -2.00 17.95 -8.05
N THR A 167 -1.83 17.49 -6.81
CA THR A 167 -2.75 17.65 -5.68
C THR A 167 -2.58 18.97 -4.90
N VAL A 168 -1.70 19.89 -5.31
CA VAL A 168 -1.33 21.10 -4.54
C VAL A 168 -2.07 22.38 -5.01
N HIS A 169 -2.82 22.37 -6.12
CA HIS A 169 -3.51 23.56 -6.63
C HIS A 169 -4.66 24.10 -5.75
N THR A 170 -4.97 23.38 -4.68
CA THR A 170 -5.53 23.98 -3.47
C THR A 170 -5.09 23.02 -2.38
N PRO A 171 -4.36 23.46 -1.34
CA PRO A 171 -4.36 22.68 -0.13
C PRO A 171 -5.80 22.75 0.37
N ALA A 172 -6.64 21.77 -0.03
CA ALA A 172 -7.59 21.24 0.91
C ALA A 172 -6.74 21.08 2.16
N PRO A 173 -7.04 21.81 3.27
CA PRO A 173 -6.21 21.76 4.44
C PRO A 173 -5.98 20.28 4.65
N LEU A 174 -4.72 19.87 4.68
CA LEU A 174 -4.37 18.60 5.29
C LEU A 174 -4.82 18.83 6.73
N GLN A 175 -6.12 18.63 6.97
CA GLN A 175 -6.65 18.19 8.22
C GLN A 175 -5.90 16.90 8.40
N PHE A 176 -4.70 17.02 8.97
CA PHE A 176 -4.26 16.09 9.97
C PHE A 176 -5.39 16.12 10.98
N TYR A 177 -6.44 15.35 10.69
CA TYR A 177 -7.15 14.64 11.72
C TYR A 177 -6.00 14.03 12.50
N ASN A 178 -5.71 14.66 13.63
CA ASN A 178 -5.00 14.03 14.69
C ASN A 178 -6.15 13.38 15.47
N PRO A 179 -6.68 12.21 15.03
CA PRO A 179 -7.81 11.58 15.71
C PRO A 179 -7.41 11.13 17.12
N PHE A 180 -6.12 11.28 17.47
CA PHE A 180 -5.55 10.83 18.71
C PHE A 180 -5.63 11.94 19.76
N PRO A 181 -6.18 11.65 20.95
CA PRO A 181 -6.18 12.61 22.04
C PRO A 181 -4.74 13.01 22.34
N SER A 182 -4.48 14.32 22.37
CA SER A 182 -3.17 14.96 22.62
C SER A 182 -2.58 14.68 24.02
N LYS A 183 -3.08 13.67 24.72
CA LYS A 183 -2.76 13.35 26.11
C LYS A 183 -1.66 12.31 26.26
N SER A 184 -1.31 11.54 25.21
CA SER A 184 -0.14 10.66 25.32
C SER A 184 1.13 11.50 25.36
N THR A 185 1.85 11.43 26.48
CA THR A 185 3.16 12.08 26.66
C THR A 185 4.29 11.34 25.95
N ASP A 186 4.05 10.13 25.42
CA ASP A 186 5.05 9.37 24.68
C ASP A 186 5.22 9.92 23.26
N VAL A 187 6.31 10.67 23.07
CA VAL A 187 6.72 11.25 21.78
C VAL A 187 6.91 10.17 20.72
N ASN A 188 7.39 8.99 21.08
CA ASN A 188 7.63 7.89 20.13
C ASN A 188 6.30 7.30 19.65
N LEU A 189 5.31 7.16 20.54
CA LEU A 189 3.97 6.72 20.13
C LEU A 189 3.34 7.73 19.16
N GLN A 190 3.37 9.03 19.47
CA GLN A 190 2.81 10.05 18.57
C GLN A 190 3.51 10.04 17.20
N TYR A 191 4.84 9.86 17.20
CA TYR A 191 5.62 9.73 15.99
C TYR A 191 5.24 8.49 15.18
N ALA A 192 5.15 7.32 15.83
CA ALA A 192 4.72 6.08 15.21
C ALA A 192 3.32 6.24 14.59
N LEU A 193 2.33 6.70 15.34
CA LEU A 193 0.96 6.92 14.86
C LEU A 193 0.89 7.82 13.63
N ARG A 194 1.72 8.87 13.58
CA ARG A 194 1.79 9.80 12.44
C ARG A 194 2.40 9.17 11.19
N ILE A 195 3.53 8.49 11.34
CA ILE A 195 4.25 7.89 10.20
C ILE A 195 3.46 6.72 9.62
N LEU A 196 2.93 5.88 10.51
CA LEU A 196 2.18 4.68 10.19
C LEU A 196 0.73 4.96 9.75
N LYS A 197 0.22 6.17 10.05
CA LYS A 197 -1.15 6.61 9.72
C LYS A 197 -2.20 5.62 10.21
N LEU A 198 -2.15 5.27 11.50
CA LEU A 198 -3.06 4.29 12.10
C LEU A 198 -4.54 4.74 11.95
N PRO A 199 -5.44 3.92 11.37
CA PRO A 199 -6.86 4.23 11.31
C PRO A 199 -7.48 4.35 12.70
N LYS A 200 -8.47 5.23 12.86
CA LYS A 200 -9.11 5.50 14.16
C LYS A 200 -9.82 4.26 14.71
N GLU A 201 -10.41 3.47 13.83
CA GLU A 201 -11.10 2.22 14.15
C GLU A 201 -10.12 1.22 14.73
N LEU A 202 -8.96 1.06 14.09
CA LEU A 202 -7.90 0.16 14.55
C LEU A 202 -7.26 0.66 15.85
N HIS A 203 -7.06 1.98 16.00
CA HIS A 203 -6.63 2.56 17.28
C HIS A 203 -7.61 2.21 18.40
N THR A 204 -8.91 2.42 18.19
CA THR A 204 -9.95 2.13 19.18
C THR A 204 -9.97 0.64 19.53
N PHE A 205 -9.82 -0.23 18.51
CA PHE A 205 -9.73 -1.66 18.69
C PHE A 205 -8.50 -2.09 19.51
N LEU A 206 -7.33 -1.54 19.22
CA LEU A 206 -6.09 -1.83 19.95
C LEU A 206 -6.09 -1.26 21.36
N ALA A 207 -6.69 -0.08 21.57
CA ALA A 207 -6.80 0.55 22.88
C ALA A 207 -7.83 -0.13 23.80
N SER A 208 -8.78 -0.89 23.25
CA SER A 208 -9.86 -1.49 24.02
C SER A 208 -9.39 -2.53 25.05
N LYS A 209 -8.34 -3.28 24.73
CA LYS A 209 -7.70 -4.26 25.61
C LYS A 209 -6.35 -4.70 25.02
N PRO A 210 -5.42 -5.20 25.85
CA PRO A 210 -4.22 -5.89 25.37
C PRO A 210 -4.57 -7.01 24.38
N ARG A 211 -3.82 -7.07 23.27
CA ARG A 211 -4.04 -8.06 22.20
C ARG A 211 -2.80 -8.91 21.97
N SER A 212 -3.02 -10.19 21.71
CA SER A 212 -1.96 -11.08 21.24
C SER A 212 -1.72 -10.87 19.74
N TYR A 213 -0.47 -10.66 19.35
CA TYR A 213 -0.13 -10.41 17.95
C TYR A 213 1.14 -11.12 17.50
N CYS A 214 1.33 -11.18 16.20
CA CYS A 214 2.63 -11.45 15.57
C CYS A 214 2.85 -10.52 14.38
N VAL A 215 4.10 -10.37 13.96
CA VAL A 215 4.50 -9.46 12.88
C VAL A 215 5.26 -10.24 11.82
N TRP A 216 4.65 -10.41 10.64
CA TRP A 216 5.26 -11.00 9.45
C TRP A 216 5.89 -9.91 8.59
N ARG A 217 7.15 -10.12 8.19
CA ARG A 217 7.91 -9.18 7.36
C ARG A 217 8.77 -9.95 6.37
N ASP A 218 9.29 -9.24 5.36
CA ASP A 218 10.01 -9.88 4.27
C ASP A 218 11.26 -10.62 4.81
N SER A 219 11.27 -11.93 4.57
CA SER A 219 12.24 -12.89 5.09
C SER A 219 13.49 -12.98 4.23
N THR A 220 13.51 -12.35 3.04
CA THR A 220 14.66 -12.36 2.13
C THR A 220 15.93 -11.76 2.74
N LYS A 221 15.82 -11.05 3.87
CA LYS A 221 16.93 -10.74 4.78
C LYS A 221 17.09 -11.82 5.87
N ASN A 222 17.31 -13.06 5.44
CA ASN A 222 17.99 -14.21 6.09
C ASN A 222 17.70 -14.63 7.56
N ALA A 223 16.75 -14.03 8.29
CA ALA A 223 16.66 -14.32 9.73
C ALA A 223 15.62 -15.39 10.13
N HIS A 224 14.60 -15.64 9.31
CA HIS A 224 13.49 -16.53 9.70
C HIS A 224 13.72 -18.02 9.40
N ALA A 225 14.59 -18.36 8.43
CA ALA A 225 14.86 -19.75 8.04
C ALA A 225 15.56 -20.58 9.13
N ASN A 226 16.28 -19.94 10.07
CA ASN A 226 17.13 -20.64 11.05
C ASN A 226 16.53 -20.71 12.47
N GLY A 227 15.23 -20.47 12.65
CA GLY A 227 14.57 -20.61 13.96
C GLY A 227 15.09 -19.66 15.06
N LYS A 228 15.88 -18.64 14.71
CA LYS A 228 16.31 -17.60 15.66
C LYS A 228 15.08 -16.76 16.05
N LYS A 229 14.57 -17.04 17.25
CA LYS A 229 13.29 -16.52 17.75
C LYS A 229 13.22 -15.00 17.92
N ASN A 230 14.35 -14.28 17.96
CA ASN A 230 14.37 -12.85 18.23
C ASN A 230 15.41 -12.13 17.36
N ILE A 231 14.95 -11.40 16.35
CA ILE A 231 15.77 -10.39 15.68
C ILE A 231 15.77 -9.17 16.61
N ALA A 232 16.95 -8.61 16.90
CA ALA A 232 17.03 -7.41 17.72
C ALA A 232 16.23 -6.28 17.06
N VAL A 233 15.53 -5.48 17.87
CA VAL A 233 14.71 -4.35 17.40
C VAL A 233 15.52 -3.35 16.57
N ALA A 234 16.83 -3.24 16.83
CA ALA A 234 17.75 -2.38 16.10
C ALA A 234 17.90 -2.76 14.61
N ASP A 235 17.75 -4.05 14.28
CA ASP A 235 17.89 -4.59 12.93
C ASP A 235 16.55 -4.66 12.18
N MET A 236 15.47 -4.15 12.79
CA MET A 236 14.15 -4.11 12.17
C MET A 236 14.05 -2.95 11.19
N GLU A 237 13.30 -3.17 10.12
CA GLU A 237 12.93 -2.10 9.20
C GLU A 237 12.21 -0.98 9.96
N PHE A 238 12.47 0.26 9.58
CA PHE A 238 12.03 1.44 10.31
C PHE A 238 10.54 1.42 10.69
N GLU A 239 9.66 1.10 9.73
CA GLU A 239 8.21 1.04 9.95
C GLU A 239 7.81 -0.11 10.89
N THR A 240 8.53 -1.24 10.84
CA THR A 240 8.30 -2.36 11.76
C THR A 240 8.71 -2.01 13.19
N ARG A 241 9.81 -1.26 13.37
CA ARG A 241 10.19 -0.75 14.68
C ARG A 241 9.12 0.18 15.26
N LEU A 242 8.60 1.10 14.45
CA LEU A 242 7.49 1.98 14.85
C LEU A 242 6.23 1.19 15.21
N LEU A 243 5.91 0.12 14.47
CA LEU A 243 4.79 -0.76 14.79
C LEU A 243 4.99 -1.40 16.16
N HIS A 244 6.19 -1.91 16.46
CA HIS A 244 6.49 -2.50 17.76
C HIS A 244 6.39 -1.49 18.91
N GLU A 245 6.93 -0.28 18.74
CA GLU A 245 6.81 0.79 19.74
C GLU A 245 5.34 1.17 19.99
N MET A 246 4.55 1.26 18.93
CA MET A 246 3.13 1.52 18.98
C MET A 246 2.37 0.40 19.70
N LEU A 247 2.59 -0.87 19.34
CA LEU A 247 1.91 -2.01 19.95
C LEU A 247 2.30 -2.23 21.41
N LYS A 248 3.55 -1.91 21.78
CA LYS A 248 3.99 -1.91 23.18
C LYS A 248 3.19 -0.92 24.03
N ASN A 249 2.88 0.26 23.49
CA ASN A 249 2.05 1.25 24.16
C ASN A 249 0.58 0.81 24.34
N TYR A 250 0.10 -0.12 23.52
CA TYR A 250 -1.21 -0.78 23.70
C TYR A 250 -1.13 -2.05 24.56
N GLU A 251 -0.02 -2.28 25.26
CA GLU A 251 0.22 -3.48 26.07
C GLU A 251 0.07 -4.79 25.25
N GLY A 252 0.30 -4.71 23.93
CA GLY A 252 0.19 -5.86 23.05
C GLY A 252 1.26 -6.91 23.38
N GLU A 253 0.87 -8.19 23.31
CA GLU A 253 1.75 -9.32 23.55
C GLU A 253 2.18 -9.95 22.21
N ASN A 254 3.46 -9.81 21.84
CA ASN A 254 4.00 -10.50 20.67
C ASN A 254 4.23 -11.98 20.97
N LYS A 255 3.34 -12.86 20.53
CA LYS A 255 3.48 -14.31 20.77
C LYS A 255 4.23 -15.06 19.65
N GLY A 256 4.65 -14.36 18.60
CA GLY A 256 5.35 -14.94 17.45
C GLY A 256 4.45 -15.83 16.57
N PHE A 257 5.07 -16.62 15.68
CA PHE A 257 4.33 -17.36 14.64
C PHE A 257 3.83 -18.74 15.07
N TYR A 258 4.39 -19.29 16.15
CA TYR A 258 4.15 -20.67 16.59
C TYR A 258 2.98 -20.82 17.56
N THR A 259 2.45 -19.70 18.06
CA THR A 259 1.38 -19.68 19.04
C THR A 259 0.17 -19.00 18.44
N ASP A 260 -1.00 -19.29 18.99
CA ASP A 260 -2.23 -18.76 18.47
C ASP A 260 -2.37 -17.26 18.84
N THR A 261 -2.55 -16.41 17.84
CA THR A 261 -2.57 -14.93 17.98
C THR A 261 -3.86 -14.35 17.42
N GLU A 262 -4.35 -13.27 18.05
CA GLU A 262 -5.55 -12.55 17.58
C GLU A 262 -5.28 -11.74 16.31
N ILE A 263 -4.09 -11.15 16.20
CA ILE A 263 -3.73 -10.27 15.07
C ILE A 263 -2.44 -10.75 14.42
N VAL A 264 -2.43 -10.79 13.09
CA VAL A 264 -1.23 -10.99 12.29
C VAL A 264 -0.96 -9.71 11.52
N PHE A 265 0.03 -8.93 11.95
CA PHE A 265 0.47 -7.76 11.21
C PHE A 265 1.42 -8.21 10.10
N VAL A 266 1.14 -7.82 8.86
CA VAL A 266 1.93 -8.21 7.68
C VAL A 266 2.51 -6.96 7.05
N HIS A 267 3.83 -6.81 7.03
CA HIS A 267 4.42 -5.71 6.27
C HIS A 267 4.09 -5.90 4.79
N VAL A 268 3.73 -4.83 4.08
CA VAL A 268 3.30 -4.93 2.67
C VAL A 268 4.35 -5.58 1.77
N SER A 269 5.65 -5.42 2.07
CA SER A 269 6.73 -6.10 1.33
C SER A 269 6.69 -7.64 1.43
N ALA A 270 6.09 -8.17 2.50
CA ALA A 270 6.07 -9.58 2.85
C ALA A 270 4.81 -10.32 2.37
N LEU A 271 3.91 -9.65 1.65
CA LEU A 271 2.66 -10.25 1.19
C LEU A 271 2.92 -11.49 0.33
N LYS A 272 3.96 -11.48 -0.50
CA LYS A 272 4.33 -12.62 -1.37
C LYS A 272 4.72 -13.87 -0.57
N THR A 273 5.26 -13.71 0.63
CA THR A 273 5.71 -14.80 1.50
C THR A 273 4.74 -15.10 2.64
N ILE A 274 3.56 -14.47 2.68
CA ILE A 274 2.58 -14.67 3.77
C ILE A 274 2.17 -16.14 3.94
N HIS A 275 2.19 -16.91 2.84
CA HIS A 275 1.88 -18.34 2.84
C HIS A 275 2.93 -19.20 3.57
N GLU A 276 4.11 -18.65 3.86
CA GLU A 276 5.16 -19.31 4.64
C GLU A 276 4.92 -19.18 6.16
N ILE A 277 3.93 -18.39 6.59
CA ILE A 277 3.53 -18.33 7.99
C ILE A 277 3.09 -19.74 8.43
N LYS A 278 3.73 -20.27 9.47
CA LYS A 278 3.33 -21.56 10.03
C LYS A 278 1.88 -21.50 10.50
N SER A 279 1.11 -22.55 10.18
CA SER A 279 -0.34 -22.62 10.46
C SER A 279 -1.15 -21.50 9.81
N PHE A 280 -0.67 -20.89 8.71
CA PHE A 280 -1.44 -19.87 7.98
C PHE A 280 -2.80 -20.41 7.53
N ALA A 281 -2.84 -21.59 6.90
CA ALA A 281 -4.08 -22.24 6.48
C ALA A 281 -5.03 -22.49 7.66
N GLU A 282 -4.50 -23.02 8.76
CA GLU A 282 -5.28 -23.28 9.98
C GLU A 282 -5.87 -21.99 10.57
N ARG A 283 -5.10 -20.90 10.63
CA ARG A 283 -5.56 -19.59 11.10
C ARG A 283 -6.66 -19.02 10.19
N MET A 284 -6.50 -19.20 8.89
CA MET A 284 -7.48 -18.78 7.88
C MET A 284 -8.79 -19.57 8.00
N TRP A 285 -8.71 -20.85 8.39
CA TRP A 285 -9.86 -21.75 8.56
C TRP A 285 -10.60 -21.56 9.89
N LYS A 286 -9.89 -21.74 11.02
CA LYS A 286 -10.49 -21.94 12.36
C LYS A 286 -11.05 -20.67 12.99
N ARG A 287 -10.54 -19.49 12.65
CA ARG A 287 -10.78 -18.27 13.44
C ARG A 287 -11.53 -17.19 12.69
N VAL A 288 -12.84 -17.11 12.85
CA VAL A 288 -13.61 -15.92 12.39
C VAL A 288 -13.00 -14.61 12.92
N VAL A 289 -12.35 -14.64 14.09
CA VAL A 289 -11.85 -13.45 14.82
C VAL A 289 -10.41 -13.04 14.48
N GLY A 290 -9.62 -13.89 13.82
CA GLY A 290 -8.22 -13.57 13.51
C GLY A 290 -8.08 -12.50 12.42
N ALA A 291 -7.61 -11.31 12.77
CA ALA A 291 -7.43 -10.22 11.81
C ALA A 291 -6.02 -10.27 11.19
N PHE A 292 -5.95 -10.40 9.86
CA PHE A 292 -4.72 -10.11 9.13
C PHE A 292 -4.73 -8.63 8.75
N ILE A 293 -3.72 -7.89 9.18
CA ILE A 293 -3.64 -6.46 8.98
C ILE A 293 -2.32 -6.13 8.28
N THR A 294 -2.37 -5.60 7.06
CA THR A 294 -1.18 -5.11 6.39
C THR A 294 -0.71 -3.81 7.02
N TYR A 295 0.58 -3.47 6.93
CA TYR A 295 1.11 -2.17 7.34
C TYR A 295 2.36 -1.79 6.53
N GLY A 296 2.74 -0.50 6.61
CA GLY A 296 3.96 0.01 5.99
C GLY A 296 3.83 0.35 4.51
N ARG A 297 4.96 0.60 3.87
CA ARG A 297 5.09 1.02 2.46
C ARG A 297 6.22 0.24 1.81
N HIS A 298 6.04 -0.12 0.54
CA HIS A 298 7.09 -0.79 -0.20
C HIS A 298 6.94 -0.58 -1.71
N ALA A 299 8.06 -0.35 -2.41
CA ALA A 299 8.07 -0.05 -3.85
C ALA A 299 7.58 -1.21 -4.73
N SER A 300 7.59 -2.45 -4.23
CA SER A 300 7.05 -3.62 -4.96
C SER A 300 5.53 -3.75 -4.87
N VAL A 301 4.86 -2.88 -4.12
CA VAL A 301 3.41 -2.92 -3.88
C VAL A 301 2.81 -1.58 -4.30
N PRO A 302 1.67 -1.57 -5.03
CA PRO A 302 0.98 -0.33 -5.39
C PRO A 302 0.66 0.54 -4.16
N GLU A 303 0.72 1.87 -4.32
CA GLU A 303 0.51 2.81 -3.21
C GLU A 303 -0.89 2.68 -2.60
N GLU A 304 -1.88 2.27 -3.40
CA GLU A 304 -3.25 2.01 -2.99
C GLU A 304 -3.36 0.83 -2.04
N MET A 305 -2.29 0.09 -1.77
CA MET A 305 -2.24 -1.02 -0.82
C MET A 305 -1.34 -0.73 0.38
N TRP A 306 -0.75 0.46 0.46
CA TRP A 306 0.08 0.86 1.60
C TRP A 306 -0.77 1.17 2.84
N GLY A 307 -0.10 1.12 4.00
CA GLY A 307 -0.68 1.46 5.30
C GLY A 307 -1.48 0.33 5.94
N PHE A 308 -2.22 0.68 7.00
CA PHE A 308 -3.04 -0.27 7.75
C PHE A 308 -4.30 -0.64 7.00
N ARG A 309 -4.42 -1.92 6.66
CA ARG A 309 -5.61 -2.46 6.00
C ARG A 309 -5.86 -3.87 6.49
N SER A 310 -7.11 -4.18 6.77
CA SER A 310 -7.49 -5.57 6.93
C SER A 310 -7.38 -6.28 5.59
N VAL A 311 -6.87 -7.51 5.61
CA VAL A 311 -6.87 -8.45 4.49
C VAL A 311 -7.48 -9.76 4.96
N PHE A 312 -7.98 -10.56 4.02
CA PHE A 312 -8.59 -11.86 4.29
C PHE A 312 -9.77 -11.79 5.29
N GLU A 313 -10.62 -10.77 5.19
CA GLU A 313 -11.68 -10.56 6.18
C GLU A 313 -12.77 -11.64 6.13
N LYS A 314 -13.34 -11.87 4.95
CA LYS A 314 -14.51 -12.74 4.78
C LYS A 314 -14.59 -13.37 3.40
N GLY A 315 -15.50 -14.34 3.28
CA GLY A 315 -15.84 -14.95 2.00
C GLY A 315 -14.73 -15.79 1.40
N GLY A 316 -14.80 -15.99 0.08
CA GLY A 316 -13.78 -16.75 -0.62
C GLY A 316 -13.98 -16.87 -2.12
N ARG A 317 -12.97 -17.42 -2.80
CA ARG A 317 -13.00 -17.80 -4.20
C ARG A 317 -12.92 -19.31 -4.29
N VAL A 318 -13.82 -19.91 -5.07
CA VAL A 318 -13.92 -21.36 -5.25
C VAL A 318 -13.71 -21.69 -6.72
N THR A 319 -12.93 -22.75 -6.96
CA THR A 319 -12.77 -23.38 -8.27
C THR A 319 -12.88 -24.89 -8.10
N CYS A 320 -12.83 -25.66 -9.18
CA CYS A 320 -12.88 -27.12 -9.15
C CYS A 320 -11.89 -27.75 -10.12
N THR A 321 -11.47 -28.99 -9.87
CA THR A 321 -10.73 -29.79 -10.85
C THR A 321 -11.70 -30.41 -11.88
N PRO A 322 -11.22 -30.78 -13.07
CA PRO A 322 -12.06 -31.47 -14.04
C PRO A 322 -12.61 -32.80 -13.50
N LYS A 323 -11.81 -33.60 -12.76
CA LYS A 323 -12.29 -34.86 -12.18
C LYS A 323 -13.38 -34.66 -11.13
N ALA A 324 -13.29 -33.64 -10.29
CA ALA A 324 -14.34 -33.35 -9.31
C ALA A 324 -15.71 -33.19 -9.97
N PHE A 325 -15.72 -32.55 -11.14
CA PHE A 325 -16.94 -32.38 -11.92
C PHE A 325 -17.41 -33.69 -12.55
N LEU A 326 -16.51 -34.50 -13.10
CA LEU A 326 -16.87 -35.77 -13.71
C LEU A 326 -17.38 -36.81 -12.69
N GLU A 327 -16.90 -36.77 -11.45
CA GLU A 327 -17.30 -37.70 -10.38
C GLU A 327 -18.76 -37.47 -9.95
N ASN A 328 -19.14 -36.22 -9.68
CA ASN A 328 -20.50 -35.88 -9.24
C ASN A 328 -20.96 -34.53 -9.80
N PRO A 329 -21.28 -34.46 -11.10
CA PRO A 329 -21.55 -33.19 -11.78
C PRO A 329 -22.75 -32.46 -11.17
N LYS A 330 -23.81 -33.21 -10.82
CA LYS A 330 -25.04 -32.63 -10.27
C LYS A 330 -24.79 -31.97 -8.92
N ALA A 331 -24.15 -32.67 -7.97
CA ALA A 331 -23.90 -32.10 -6.65
C ALA A 331 -22.94 -30.91 -6.71
N LEU A 332 -21.91 -31.00 -7.56
CA LEU A 332 -20.97 -29.91 -7.74
C LEU A 332 -21.64 -28.67 -8.35
N LEU A 333 -22.46 -28.84 -9.39
CA LEU A 333 -23.22 -27.73 -9.99
C LEU A 333 -24.10 -27.04 -8.95
N THR A 334 -24.90 -27.79 -8.19
CA THR A 334 -25.75 -27.22 -7.14
C THR A 334 -24.93 -26.42 -6.13
N LEU A 335 -23.79 -26.96 -5.68
CA LEU A 335 -22.89 -26.26 -4.77
C LEU A 335 -22.34 -24.96 -5.39
N LEU A 336 -21.89 -25.01 -6.65
CA LEU A 336 -21.36 -23.83 -7.34
C LEU A 336 -22.45 -22.76 -7.56
N GLU A 337 -23.69 -23.15 -7.87
CA GLU A 337 -24.82 -22.22 -7.95
C GLU A 337 -25.08 -21.52 -6.62
N ASP A 338 -25.09 -22.28 -5.52
CA ASP A 338 -25.33 -21.72 -4.19
C ASP A 338 -24.21 -20.79 -3.72
N ILE A 339 -22.96 -21.13 -4.04
CA ILE A 339 -21.80 -20.25 -3.84
C ILE A 339 -21.92 -18.99 -4.70
N GLY A 340 -22.32 -19.10 -5.96
CA GLY A 340 -22.49 -17.98 -6.90
C GLY A 340 -23.58 -16.99 -6.48
N LYS A 341 -24.59 -17.45 -5.72
CA LYS A 341 -25.63 -16.60 -5.12
C LYS A 341 -25.14 -15.81 -3.90
N HIS A 342 -24.02 -16.19 -3.29
CA HIS A 342 -23.56 -15.61 -2.03
C HIS A 342 -22.69 -14.34 -2.23
N GLN A 343 -23.05 -13.23 -1.59
CA GLN A 343 -22.42 -11.90 -1.78
C GLN A 343 -20.89 -11.85 -1.56
N HIS A 344 -20.37 -12.65 -0.64
CA HIS A 344 -18.93 -12.68 -0.32
C HIS A 344 -18.16 -13.85 -0.94
N TRP A 345 -18.83 -14.71 -1.70
CA TRP A 345 -18.16 -15.81 -2.39
C TRP A 345 -18.18 -15.58 -3.89
N SER A 346 -17.19 -16.14 -4.57
CA SER A 346 -17.14 -16.12 -6.03
C SER A 346 -16.72 -17.49 -6.56
N VAL A 347 -17.44 -17.96 -7.56
CA VAL A 347 -17.02 -19.12 -8.35
C VAL A 347 -16.12 -18.62 -9.47
N ASN A 348 -14.96 -19.24 -9.62
CA ASN A 348 -14.02 -18.96 -10.68
C ASN A 348 -13.66 -20.22 -11.44
N LEU A 349 -14.04 -20.25 -12.71
CA LEU A 349 -13.75 -21.36 -13.60
C LEU A 349 -12.72 -20.87 -14.62
N GLN A 350 -11.55 -21.51 -14.60
CA GLN A 350 -10.47 -21.14 -15.51
C GLN A 350 -10.74 -21.71 -16.91
N PRO A 351 -10.44 -20.96 -17.98
CA PRO A 351 -10.61 -21.44 -19.36
C PRO A 351 -9.91 -22.78 -19.60
N GLU A 352 -8.67 -22.95 -19.13
CA GLU A 352 -7.92 -24.20 -19.26
C GLU A 352 -8.58 -25.39 -18.57
N MET A 353 -9.18 -25.17 -17.40
CA MET A 353 -9.86 -26.20 -16.64
C MET A 353 -11.11 -26.68 -17.39
N LEU A 354 -11.88 -25.73 -17.95
CA LEU A 354 -13.06 -26.05 -18.75
C LEU A 354 -12.71 -26.72 -20.07
N GLY A 355 -11.65 -26.28 -20.76
CA GLY A 355 -11.17 -26.94 -21.97
C GLY A 355 -10.72 -28.38 -21.69
N ALA A 356 -10.03 -28.60 -20.56
CA ALA A 356 -9.68 -29.95 -20.10
C ALA A 356 -10.92 -30.81 -19.82
N LEU A 357 -11.92 -30.26 -19.11
CA LEU A 357 -13.18 -30.95 -18.81
C LEU A 357 -13.92 -31.35 -20.10
N VAL A 358 -14.02 -30.44 -21.07
CA VAL A 358 -14.64 -30.71 -22.38
C VAL A 358 -13.92 -31.82 -23.13
N ARG A 359 -12.57 -31.77 -23.18
CA ARG A 359 -11.76 -32.80 -23.85
C ARG A 359 -11.83 -34.16 -23.15
N MET A 360 -11.94 -34.18 -21.83
CA MET A 360 -12.08 -35.41 -21.06
C MET A 360 -13.45 -36.07 -21.27
N PHE A 361 -14.51 -35.27 -21.37
CA PHE A 361 -15.88 -35.74 -21.59
C PHE A 361 -16.12 -36.17 -23.05
N HIS A 362 -15.64 -35.39 -24.02
CA HIS A 362 -15.83 -35.62 -25.46
C HIS A 362 -14.54 -36.09 -26.15
N GLN A 363 -14.06 -37.29 -25.80
CA GLN A 363 -12.78 -37.80 -26.32
C GLN A 363 -12.76 -38.08 -27.83
N ARG A 364 -13.92 -38.38 -28.43
CA ARG A 364 -14.05 -38.86 -29.82
C ARG A 364 -14.93 -37.99 -30.71
N GLU A 365 -15.64 -37.04 -30.12
CA GLU A 365 -16.64 -36.21 -30.80
C GLU A 365 -16.17 -34.76 -30.80
N ASP A 366 -16.58 -34.00 -31.82
CA ASP A 366 -16.33 -32.57 -31.85
C ASP A 366 -17.31 -31.85 -30.90
N PRO A 367 -16.83 -31.26 -29.79
CA PRO A 367 -17.69 -30.62 -28.80
C PRO A 367 -18.48 -29.43 -29.36
N LEU A 368 -17.95 -28.70 -30.35
CA LEU A 368 -18.66 -27.57 -30.95
C LEU A 368 -19.85 -28.06 -31.79
N TRP A 369 -19.64 -29.13 -32.56
CA TRP A 369 -20.73 -29.77 -33.30
C TRP A 369 -21.82 -30.32 -32.36
N MET A 370 -21.44 -30.94 -31.24
CA MET A 370 -22.40 -31.43 -30.23
C MET A 370 -23.22 -30.28 -29.60
N LEU A 371 -22.59 -29.11 -29.43
CA LEU A 371 -23.26 -27.93 -28.92
C LEU A 371 -24.28 -27.38 -29.92
N GLU A 372 -23.92 -27.28 -31.21
CA GLU A 372 -24.85 -26.90 -32.28
C GLU A 372 -26.06 -27.86 -32.38
N LYS A 373 -25.86 -29.15 -32.08
CA LYS A 373 -26.92 -30.17 -32.07
C LYS A 373 -27.75 -30.19 -30.79
N GLY A 374 -27.38 -29.41 -29.77
CA GLY A 374 -28.05 -29.41 -28.47
C GLY A 374 -27.83 -30.70 -27.65
N THR A 375 -26.82 -31.49 -27.99
CA THR A 375 -26.46 -32.75 -27.30
C THR A 375 -25.25 -32.59 -26.38
N PHE A 376 -24.76 -31.36 -26.20
CA PHE A 376 -23.60 -31.05 -25.35
C PHE A 376 -23.93 -31.17 -23.85
N ALA A 377 -23.47 -32.26 -23.25
CA ALA A 377 -23.78 -32.61 -21.86
C ALA A 377 -23.24 -31.61 -20.82
N LEU A 378 -22.20 -30.84 -21.17
CA LEU A 378 -21.57 -29.87 -20.28
C LEU A 378 -22.20 -28.47 -20.36
N ALA A 379 -23.31 -28.28 -21.10
CA ALA A 379 -23.96 -26.97 -21.21
C ALA A 379 -24.28 -26.34 -19.85
N CYS A 380 -24.62 -27.17 -18.85
CA CYS A 380 -24.94 -26.75 -17.49
C CYS A 380 -23.80 -26.03 -16.76
N ILE A 381 -22.52 -26.38 -16.99
CA ILE A 381 -21.40 -25.68 -16.34
C ILE A 381 -21.16 -24.30 -16.96
N PHE A 382 -21.44 -24.16 -18.25
CA PHE A 382 -21.35 -22.86 -18.94
C PHE A 382 -22.55 -21.97 -18.61
N ASP A 383 -23.71 -22.56 -18.33
CA ASP A 383 -24.86 -21.86 -17.76
C ASP A 383 -24.54 -21.22 -16.40
N LEU A 384 -23.63 -21.79 -15.60
CA LEU A 384 -23.17 -21.12 -14.37
C LEU A 384 -22.52 -19.77 -14.65
N ILE A 385 -21.76 -19.68 -15.75
CA ILE A 385 -21.04 -18.47 -16.14
C ILE A 385 -22.04 -17.43 -16.65
N THR A 386 -22.96 -17.84 -17.52
CA THR A 386 -23.90 -16.92 -18.18
C THR A 386 -25.07 -16.50 -17.27
N LYS A 387 -25.53 -17.39 -16.36
CA LYS A 387 -26.74 -17.17 -15.55
C LYS A 387 -26.47 -16.96 -14.05
N HIS A 388 -25.38 -17.49 -13.51
CA HIS A 388 -25.18 -17.59 -12.05
C HIS A 388 -23.92 -16.87 -11.53
N ASN A 389 -23.45 -15.83 -12.24
CA ASN A 389 -22.31 -14.98 -11.86
C ASN A 389 -20.99 -15.75 -11.64
N ALA A 390 -20.84 -16.97 -12.15
CA ALA A 390 -19.54 -17.62 -12.15
C ALA A 390 -18.61 -16.87 -13.11
N LYS A 391 -17.37 -16.65 -12.68
CA LYS A 391 -16.39 -15.92 -13.47
C LYS A 391 -15.61 -16.89 -14.35
N PHE A 392 -15.52 -16.55 -15.63
CA PHE A 392 -14.68 -17.23 -16.60
C PHE A 392 -13.37 -16.44 -16.75
N GLU A 393 -12.44 -16.62 -15.81
CA GLU A 393 -11.19 -15.86 -15.81
C GLU A 393 -10.03 -16.56 -15.09
N ASN A 394 -8.83 -16.26 -15.55
CA ASN A 394 -7.60 -16.51 -14.80
C ASN A 394 -7.31 -15.37 -13.83
N THR A 395 -6.48 -15.62 -12.83
CA THR A 395 -6.05 -14.56 -11.91
C THR A 395 -5.14 -13.56 -12.63
N PRO A 396 -5.34 -12.24 -12.44
CA PRO A 396 -4.44 -11.23 -13.01
C PRO A 396 -2.99 -11.43 -12.54
N PRO A 397 -1.99 -11.30 -13.43
CA PRO A 397 -0.59 -11.44 -13.04
C PRO A 397 -0.14 -10.29 -12.12
N VAL A 398 0.56 -10.61 -11.03
CA VAL A 398 0.96 -9.65 -9.99
C VAL A 398 2.14 -8.74 -10.40
N ASP A 399 3.06 -9.22 -11.24
CA ASP A 399 4.43 -8.65 -11.31
C ASP A 399 4.93 -8.22 -12.71
N ASN A 400 4.06 -8.10 -13.73
CA ASN A 400 4.60 -7.89 -15.08
C ASN A 400 3.68 -7.05 -15.96
N LYS A 401 4.03 -5.76 -16.12
CA LYS A 401 3.29 -4.78 -16.96
C LYS A 401 2.92 -5.35 -18.33
N THR A 402 3.83 -6.09 -18.95
CA THR A 402 3.62 -6.69 -20.28
C THR A 402 2.63 -7.86 -20.26
N LYS A 403 2.64 -8.68 -19.20
CA LYS A 403 1.67 -9.79 -19.05
C LYS A 403 0.29 -9.27 -18.65
N SER A 404 0.23 -8.20 -17.86
CA SER A 404 -1.03 -7.56 -17.46
C SER A 404 -1.79 -7.01 -18.66
N PHE A 405 -1.10 -6.47 -19.68
CA PHE A 405 -1.75 -5.97 -20.89
C PHE A 405 -2.39 -7.07 -21.73
N ARG A 406 -1.68 -8.19 -21.98
CA ARG A 406 -2.25 -9.34 -22.71
C ARG A 406 -3.42 -9.97 -21.96
N PHE A 407 -3.27 -10.13 -20.64
CA PHE A 407 -4.36 -10.58 -19.78
C PHE A 407 -5.58 -9.65 -19.91
N PHE A 408 -5.39 -8.34 -19.81
CA PHE A 408 -6.46 -7.38 -19.94
C PHE A 408 -7.11 -7.41 -21.32
N GLN A 409 -6.35 -7.59 -22.40
CA GLN A 409 -6.91 -7.74 -23.75
C GLN A 409 -7.78 -8.99 -23.88
N GLY A 410 -7.35 -10.13 -23.34
CA GLY A 410 -8.14 -11.37 -23.33
C GLY A 410 -9.42 -11.19 -22.51
N GLN A 411 -9.31 -10.65 -21.30
CA GLN A 411 -10.47 -10.36 -20.44
C GLN A 411 -11.42 -9.33 -21.07
N LEU A 412 -10.89 -8.32 -21.77
CA LEU A 412 -11.70 -7.33 -22.44
C LEU A 412 -12.40 -7.91 -23.68
N ALA A 413 -11.80 -8.86 -24.39
CA ALA A 413 -12.47 -9.58 -25.47
C ALA A 413 -13.66 -10.38 -24.92
N LEU A 414 -13.47 -11.09 -23.80
CA LEU A 414 -14.53 -11.81 -23.10
C LEU A 414 -15.61 -10.86 -22.55
N ALA A 415 -15.22 -9.73 -21.96
CA ALA A 415 -16.14 -8.74 -21.40
C ALA A 415 -16.89 -7.92 -22.46
N LYS A 416 -16.29 -7.62 -23.61
CA LYS A 416 -17.03 -7.01 -24.74
C LYS A 416 -18.07 -7.97 -25.30
N GLY A 417 -17.86 -9.27 -25.07
CA GLY A 417 -18.80 -10.31 -25.39
C GLY A 417 -19.97 -10.48 -24.43
N SER A 418 -20.09 -9.72 -23.30
CA SER A 418 -21.00 -9.88 -22.11
C SER A 418 -22.47 -10.33 -22.30
N CYS A 419 -22.92 -10.63 -23.50
CA CYS A 419 -24.02 -11.51 -23.83
C CYS A 419 -23.49 -12.83 -24.46
N LEU A 420 -22.44 -13.44 -23.90
CA LEU A 420 -21.79 -14.60 -24.54
C LEU A 420 -22.76 -15.78 -24.49
N ASP A 421 -23.15 -16.23 -25.68
CA ASP A 421 -23.70 -17.55 -25.92
C ASP A 421 -22.70 -18.63 -25.44
N ILE A 422 -23.17 -19.86 -25.21
CA ILE A 422 -22.32 -20.96 -24.73
C ILE A 422 -21.22 -21.27 -25.77
N ASN A 423 -21.51 -21.09 -27.06
CA ASN A 423 -20.60 -21.35 -28.19
C ASN A 423 -19.21 -20.69 -28.03
N PRO A 424 -19.09 -19.35 -27.96
CA PRO A 424 -17.79 -18.69 -27.83
C PRO A 424 -17.04 -19.03 -26.53
N LEU A 425 -17.75 -19.38 -25.45
CA LEU A 425 -17.10 -19.81 -24.20
C LEU A 425 -16.44 -21.19 -24.36
N VAL A 426 -17.12 -22.12 -25.02
CA VAL A 426 -16.57 -23.45 -25.31
C VAL A 426 -15.39 -23.35 -26.26
N GLU A 427 -15.51 -22.55 -27.32
CA GLU A 427 -14.44 -22.32 -28.29
C GLU A 427 -13.19 -21.73 -27.62
N GLU A 428 -13.33 -20.66 -26.82
CA GLU A 428 -12.21 -20.06 -26.09
C GLU A 428 -11.57 -21.06 -25.12
N ALA A 429 -12.38 -21.79 -24.34
CA ALA A 429 -11.87 -22.76 -23.37
C ALA A 429 -11.02 -23.85 -24.05
N LEU A 430 -11.49 -24.36 -25.19
CA LEU A 430 -10.74 -25.33 -26.01
C LEU A 430 -9.48 -24.71 -26.61
N GLN A 431 -9.56 -23.50 -27.17
CA GLN A 431 -8.42 -22.82 -27.76
C GLN A 431 -7.31 -22.58 -26.72
N VAL A 432 -7.66 -22.08 -25.54
CA VAL A 432 -6.68 -21.81 -24.47
C VAL A 432 -6.05 -23.13 -23.98
N TYR A 433 -6.87 -24.18 -23.80
CA TYR A 433 -6.36 -25.49 -23.41
C TYR A 433 -5.42 -26.09 -24.47
N ASP A 434 -5.85 -26.15 -25.73
CA ASP A 434 -5.06 -26.75 -26.81
C ASP A 434 -3.77 -25.96 -27.05
N ALA A 435 -3.83 -24.63 -27.06
CA ALA A 435 -2.64 -23.79 -27.23
C ALA A 435 -1.58 -24.04 -26.13
N LYS A 436 -2.02 -24.32 -24.90
CA LYS A 436 -1.14 -24.52 -23.75
C LYS A 436 -0.61 -25.95 -23.63
N TYR A 437 -1.41 -26.95 -23.98
CA TYR A 437 -1.11 -28.36 -23.73
C TYR A 437 -0.93 -29.23 -24.97
N ALA A 438 -1.02 -28.69 -26.20
CA ALA A 438 -0.89 -29.47 -27.45
C ALA A 438 0.38 -30.34 -27.50
N ASN A 439 1.51 -29.81 -27.01
CA ASN A 439 2.82 -30.48 -27.07
C ASN A 439 3.11 -31.40 -25.87
N MET A 440 2.14 -31.60 -24.97
CA MET A 440 2.32 -32.44 -23.79
C MET A 440 1.77 -33.86 -24.01
N PRO A 441 2.43 -34.91 -23.49
CA PRO A 441 1.87 -36.26 -23.47
C PRO A 441 0.51 -36.32 -22.77
N ASN A 442 -0.45 -37.08 -23.33
CA ASN A 442 -1.84 -37.11 -22.85
C ASN A 442 -1.97 -37.51 -21.37
N ASP A 443 -1.11 -38.42 -20.90
CA ASP A 443 -1.01 -38.87 -19.51
C ASP A 443 -0.62 -37.74 -18.54
N LYS A 444 0.13 -36.73 -19.02
CA LYS A 444 0.61 -35.60 -18.19
C LYS A 444 -0.27 -34.36 -18.26
N LYS A 445 -1.15 -34.25 -19.27
CA LYS A 445 -2.02 -33.07 -19.46
C LYS A 445 -2.87 -32.79 -18.24
N TYR A 446 -3.48 -33.82 -17.66
CA TYR A 446 -4.35 -33.69 -16.49
C TYR A 446 -3.60 -33.10 -15.29
N GLU A 447 -2.44 -33.69 -14.95
CA GLU A 447 -1.62 -33.24 -13.82
C GLU A 447 -1.17 -31.79 -14.00
N ALA A 448 -0.82 -31.41 -15.23
CA ALA A 448 -0.43 -30.05 -15.55
C ALA A 448 -1.58 -29.05 -15.38
N VAL A 449 -2.81 -29.40 -15.80
CA VAL A 449 -4.00 -28.58 -15.57
C VAL A 449 -4.26 -28.39 -14.08
N VAL A 450 -4.23 -29.45 -13.29
CA VAL A 450 -4.43 -29.37 -11.84
C VAL A 450 -3.33 -28.52 -11.17
N ALA A 451 -2.08 -28.66 -11.61
CA ALA A 451 -0.97 -27.84 -11.13
C ALA A 451 -1.19 -26.35 -11.45
N ASP A 452 -1.71 -26.02 -12.64
CA ASP A 452 -2.02 -24.65 -13.03
C ASP A 452 -3.21 -24.07 -12.26
N ILE A 453 -4.25 -24.86 -11.96
CA ILE A 453 -5.36 -24.44 -11.09
C ILE A 453 -4.83 -24.06 -9.71
N LYS A 454 -4.00 -24.92 -9.12
CA LYS A 454 -3.39 -24.70 -7.80
C LYS A 454 -2.49 -23.45 -7.80
N LYS A 455 -1.73 -23.26 -8.87
CA LYS A 455 -0.87 -22.09 -9.06
C LYS A 455 -1.69 -20.81 -9.19
N ASP A 456 -2.77 -20.82 -9.96
CA ASP A 456 -3.65 -19.67 -10.13
C ASP A 456 -4.32 -19.27 -8.81
N MET A 457 -4.87 -20.23 -8.06
CA MET A 457 -5.48 -19.96 -6.75
C MET A 457 -4.47 -19.42 -5.74
N ARG A 458 -3.21 -19.88 -5.79
CA ARG A 458 -2.13 -19.28 -5.00
C ARG A 458 -1.84 -17.85 -5.45
N SER A 459 -1.75 -17.60 -6.74
CA SER A 459 -1.59 -16.24 -7.27
C SER A 459 -2.77 -15.35 -6.86
N ALA A 460 -4.00 -15.87 -6.82
CA ALA A 460 -5.20 -15.15 -6.42
C ALA A 460 -5.11 -14.72 -4.96
N GLN A 461 -4.67 -15.64 -4.09
CA GLN A 461 -4.47 -15.35 -2.67
C GLN A 461 -3.42 -14.27 -2.44
N LEU A 462 -2.36 -14.25 -3.24
CA LEU A 462 -1.28 -13.27 -3.15
C LEU A 462 -1.60 -11.97 -3.91
N HIS A 463 -2.64 -11.95 -4.74
CA HIS A 463 -3.01 -10.77 -5.50
C HIS A 463 -3.60 -9.71 -4.54
N PRO A 464 -3.02 -8.50 -4.46
CA PRO A 464 -3.37 -7.54 -3.40
C PRO A 464 -4.88 -7.22 -3.32
N VAL A 465 -5.51 -7.02 -4.49
CA VAL A 465 -6.96 -6.73 -4.56
C VAL A 465 -7.81 -7.92 -4.14
N LEU A 466 -7.41 -9.14 -4.51
CA LEU A 466 -8.20 -10.34 -4.22
C LEU A 466 -8.02 -10.76 -2.76
N GLY A 467 -6.81 -10.67 -2.21
CA GLY A 467 -6.55 -10.90 -0.79
C GLY A 467 -7.23 -9.88 0.12
N ALA A 468 -7.48 -8.66 -0.35
CA ALA A 468 -8.30 -7.69 0.38
C ALA A 468 -9.80 -8.05 0.39
N GLN A 469 -10.30 -8.67 -0.68
CA GLN A 469 -11.72 -9.00 -0.84
C GLN A 469 -12.10 -10.36 -0.25
N TYR A 470 -11.24 -11.37 -0.43
CA TYR A 470 -11.56 -12.76 -0.15
C TYR A 470 -10.62 -13.33 0.90
N ARG A 471 -11.22 -14.06 1.84
CA ARG A 471 -10.49 -14.81 2.86
C ARG A 471 -10.06 -16.18 2.37
N ARG A 472 -10.97 -16.97 1.81
CA ARG A 472 -10.71 -18.38 1.50
C ARG A 472 -10.47 -18.59 0.00
N PHE A 473 -9.56 -19.49 -0.33
CA PHE A 473 -9.24 -19.88 -1.71
C PHE A 473 -9.34 -21.40 -1.77
N ILE A 474 -10.40 -21.91 -2.40
CA ILE A 474 -10.80 -23.33 -2.33
C ILE A 474 -10.75 -23.95 -3.72
N VAL A 475 -10.17 -25.16 -3.80
CA VAL A 475 -10.19 -26.00 -5.00
C VAL A 475 -10.99 -27.25 -4.65
N LEU A 476 -12.16 -27.42 -5.26
CA LEU A 476 -12.96 -28.63 -5.11
C LEU A 476 -12.32 -29.73 -5.97
N ALA A 477 -11.99 -30.87 -5.37
CA ALA A 477 -11.30 -31.97 -6.06
C ALA A 477 -12.08 -33.28 -5.90
N SER A 478 -11.74 -34.28 -6.72
CA SER A 478 -12.33 -35.62 -6.62
C SER A 478 -11.88 -36.34 -5.34
N GLU A 479 -12.59 -37.39 -4.94
CA GLU A 479 -12.24 -38.16 -3.75
C GLU A 479 -10.84 -38.77 -3.88
N GLU A 480 -10.49 -39.27 -5.07
CA GLU A 480 -9.16 -39.78 -5.39
C GLU A 480 -8.07 -38.71 -5.19
N GLU A 481 -8.30 -37.49 -5.68
CA GLU A 481 -7.33 -36.40 -5.57
C GLU A 481 -7.11 -35.94 -4.14
N THR A 482 -8.15 -36.02 -3.29
CA THR A 482 -8.03 -35.70 -1.86
C THR A 482 -7.16 -36.73 -1.13
N LYS A 483 -7.36 -38.03 -1.39
CA LYS A 483 -6.59 -39.12 -0.76
C LYS A 483 -5.09 -39.06 -1.10
N ASP A 484 -4.77 -38.67 -2.32
CA ASP A 484 -3.38 -38.50 -2.78
C ASP A 484 -2.64 -37.37 -2.06
N LEU A 485 -3.36 -36.38 -1.53
CA LEU A 485 -2.79 -35.27 -0.76
C LEU A 485 -2.56 -35.68 0.69
N ASP A 486 -3.55 -36.30 1.32
CA ASP A 486 -3.47 -36.75 2.71
C ASP A 486 -2.35 -37.80 2.92
N SER A 487 -2.14 -38.68 1.94
CA SER A 487 -1.09 -39.71 1.99
C SER A 487 0.33 -39.15 1.87
N LYS A 488 0.53 -38.07 1.11
CA LYS A 488 1.84 -37.42 0.96
C LYS A 488 2.23 -36.56 2.16
N ASP A 489 1.24 -35.97 2.83
CA ASP A 489 1.46 -35.18 4.05
C ASP A 489 1.72 -36.06 5.29
N ALA A 490 1.24 -37.31 5.29
CA ALA A 490 1.48 -38.24 6.40
C ALA A 490 2.94 -38.77 6.46
N SER A 491 3.68 -38.76 5.35
CA SER A 491 4.99 -39.43 5.25
C SER A 491 6.23 -38.52 5.33
N ASN A 492 6.09 -37.19 5.46
CA ASN A 492 7.23 -36.28 5.59
C ASN A 492 6.94 -35.15 6.60
N GLN A 493 7.99 -34.67 7.28
CA GLN A 493 7.98 -33.49 8.19
C GLN A 493 7.07 -32.36 7.69
N PRO A 494 6.47 -31.54 8.58
CA PRO A 494 5.42 -30.58 8.24
C PRO A 494 5.86 -29.65 7.10
N VAL A 495 5.57 -30.05 5.87
CA VAL A 495 5.90 -29.28 4.69
C VAL A 495 4.90 -28.14 4.67
N SER A 496 5.41 -26.92 4.71
CA SER A 496 4.64 -25.69 4.56
C SER A 496 4.11 -25.57 3.13
N HIS A 497 3.23 -26.48 2.71
CA HIS A 497 2.58 -26.38 1.41
C HIS A 497 1.44 -25.33 1.46
N PRO A 498 1.33 -24.43 0.47
CA PRO A 498 0.42 -23.28 0.54
C PRO A 498 -1.06 -23.67 0.41
N THR A 499 -1.81 -23.44 1.50
CA THR A 499 -3.07 -22.67 1.65
C THR A 499 -4.18 -22.65 0.58
N TYR A 500 -4.35 -23.65 -0.27
CA TYR A 500 -5.67 -23.88 -0.88
C TYR A 500 -6.27 -25.13 -0.28
N PHE A 501 -7.55 -25.05 0.07
CA PHE A 501 -8.25 -26.19 0.65
C PHE A 501 -8.76 -27.06 -0.48
N VAL A 502 -8.34 -28.31 -0.46
CA VAL A 502 -8.93 -29.36 -1.27
C VAL A 502 -10.06 -29.93 -0.45
N VAL A 503 -11.28 -29.44 -0.71
CA VAL A 503 -12.46 -29.79 0.08
C VAL A 503 -13.39 -30.62 -0.77
N TYR A 504 -13.82 -31.75 -0.21
CA TYR A 504 -14.84 -32.56 -0.84
C TYR A 504 -16.18 -31.81 -0.82
N PRO A 505 -16.95 -31.79 -1.93
CA PRO A 505 -18.17 -30.98 -2.04
C PRO A 505 -19.17 -31.14 -0.88
N HIS A 506 -19.25 -32.34 -0.28
CA HIS A 506 -20.16 -32.63 0.83
C HIS A 506 -19.75 -32.01 2.19
N ALA A 507 -18.52 -31.51 2.34
CA ALA A 507 -18.02 -30.96 3.61
C ALA A 507 -18.25 -29.44 3.77
N ILE A 508 -18.79 -28.75 2.75
CA ILE A 508 -18.96 -27.28 2.75
C ILE A 508 -20.32 -26.85 3.32
N VAL A 509 -21.26 -27.78 3.51
CA VAL A 509 -22.64 -27.51 3.95
C VAL A 509 -22.81 -27.60 5.49
N SER A 510 -21.72 -27.84 6.22
CA SER A 510 -21.66 -27.80 7.70
C SER A 510 -20.83 -26.63 8.18
#